data_AF-A0A7C2UZK8-F1
#
_entry.id   AF-A0A7C2UZK8-F1
#
_cell.length_a   1.000
_cell.length_b   1.000
_cell.length_c   1.000
_cell.angle_alpha   90.00
_cell.angle_beta   90.00
_cell.angle_gamma   90.00
#
_symmetry.space_group_name_H-M   'P 1'
#
loop_
_entity.id
_entity.type
_entity.pdbx_description
1 polymer ?
#
loop_
_entity_poly.entity_id
_entity_poly.type
_entity_poly.pdbx_seq_one_letter_code
_entity_poly.pdbx_strand_id
1 'polypeptide(L)'
;MSHIRIELDAHAPTVAIELPLVRPLEDYDIVEVERESTRDVDEILVSQGFRDLVDDARTALRTLLEGTPLELVQLTGQICKAGSRFRPGLWLLLRERDAADGQPASAGARERAAGLAAELRRRLQLD
;
A
#
# COMPACT_ATOMS: atom_id res chain seq x y z
N MET A 1 16.02 -0.96 -5.08
CA MET A 1 15.62 0.30 -4.41
C MET A 1 14.17 0.15 -4.00
N SER A 2 13.83 0.38 -2.74
CA SER A 2 12.45 0.24 -2.27
C SER A 2 11.56 1.29 -2.93
N HIS A 3 10.53 0.86 -3.68
CA HIS A 3 9.56 1.75 -4.35
C HIS A 3 8.40 2.18 -3.43
N ILE A 4 8.53 1.95 -2.12
CA ILE A 4 7.54 2.34 -1.12
C ILE A 4 7.53 3.86 -1.01
N ARG A 5 6.38 4.49 -1.20
CA ARG A 5 6.19 5.91 -0.89
C ARG A 5 5.35 6.04 0.36
N ILE A 6 5.79 6.91 1.26
CA ILE A 6 5.10 7.18 2.52
C ILE A 6 4.81 8.67 2.57
N GLU A 7 3.54 9.02 2.76
CA GLU A 7 3.07 10.38 2.89
C GLU A 7 2.45 10.57 4.28
N LEU A 8 2.80 11.69 4.92
CA LEU A 8 2.39 12.00 6.29
C LEU A 8 1.39 13.15 6.24
N ASP A 9 0.36 13.08 7.06
CA ASP A 9 -0.54 14.20 7.28
C ASP A 9 -0.02 15.04 8.45
N ALA A 10 0.14 16.35 8.24
CA ALA A 10 0.55 17.29 9.27
C ALA A 10 -0.56 17.60 10.29
N HIS A 11 -1.81 17.29 9.94
CA HIS A 11 -3.02 17.65 10.66
C HIS A 11 -3.85 16.44 11.09
N ALA A 12 -3.39 15.23 10.80
CA ALA A 12 -4.03 14.00 11.23
C ALA A 12 -3.00 12.94 11.61
N PRO A 13 -3.31 12.04 12.56
CA PRO A 13 -2.39 11.01 13.00
C PRO A 13 -2.36 9.84 12.01
N THR A 14 -2.23 10.14 10.72
CA THR A 14 -2.33 9.18 9.63
C THR A 14 -1.04 9.09 8.83
N VAL A 15 -0.81 7.89 8.30
CA VAL A 15 0.29 7.58 7.40
C VAL A 15 -0.30 6.92 6.15
N ALA A 16 -0.14 7.57 5.00
CA ALA A 16 -0.49 7.02 3.70
C ALA A 16 0.71 6.29 3.10
N ILE A 17 0.48 5.13 2.50
CA ILE A 17 1.52 4.26 1.95
C ILE A 17 1.11 3.84 0.55
N GLU A 18 1.96 4.11 -0.43
CA GLU A 18 1.86 3.55 -1.78
C GLU A 18 2.86 2.40 -1.95
N LEU A 19 2.37 1.27 -2.42
CA LEU A 19 3.14 0.08 -2.78
C LEU A 19 2.94 -0.24 -4.26
N PRO A 20 3.74 0.35 -5.17
CA PRO A 20 3.66 0.03 -6.59
C PRO A 20 4.04 -1.43 -6.85
N LEU A 21 3.31 -2.08 -7.76
CA LEU A 21 3.73 -3.35 -8.34
C LEU A 21 4.89 -3.08 -9.29
N VAL A 22 6.06 -3.67 -9.02
CA VAL A 22 7.29 -3.40 -9.80
C VAL A 22 7.72 -4.57 -10.68
N ARG A 23 7.06 -5.71 -10.49
CA ARG A 23 7.27 -6.94 -11.23
C ARG A 23 5.92 -7.64 -11.47
N PRO A 24 5.85 -8.50 -12.49
CA PRO A 24 4.69 -9.37 -12.68
C PRO A 24 4.38 -10.20 -11.44
N LEU A 25 3.11 -10.44 -11.19
CA LEU A 25 2.63 -11.37 -10.17
C LEU A 25 1.79 -12.45 -10.86
N GLU A 26 2.46 -13.53 -11.26
CA GLU A 26 1.84 -14.62 -12.02
C GLU A 26 0.73 -15.33 -11.23
N ASP A 27 0.89 -15.45 -9.91
CA ASP A 27 -0.13 -16.04 -9.01
C ASP A 27 -1.48 -15.27 -9.03
N TYR A 28 -1.47 -14.03 -9.50
CA TYR A 28 -2.64 -13.16 -9.62
C TYR A 28 -2.96 -12.84 -11.08
N ASP A 29 -2.38 -13.55 -12.05
CA ASP A 29 -2.52 -13.27 -13.48
C ASP A 29 -2.14 -11.81 -13.88
N ILE A 30 -1.30 -11.13 -13.07
CA ILE A 30 -0.82 -9.77 -13.36
C ILE A 30 0.52 -9.87 -14.09
N VAL A 31 0.46 -10.04 -15.41
CA VAL A 31 1.65 -10.34 -16.23
C VAL A 31 2.49 -9.11 -16.57
N GLU A 32 1.88 -7.93 -16.68
CA GLU A 32 2.59 -6.71 -17.01
C GLU A 32 2.10 -5.57 -16.12
N VAL A 33 3.03 -4.86 -15.49
CA VAL A 33 2.75 -3.88 -14.43
C VAL A 33 3.10 -2.45 -14.84
N GLU A 34 3.74 -2.24 -15.98
CA GLU A 34 3.96 -0.90 -16.53
C GLU A 34 3.00 -0.62 -17.67
N ARG A 35 2.43 0.57 -17.68
CA ARG A 35 1.47 1.02 -18.69
C ARG A 35 1.79 2.43 -19.18
N GLU A 36 1.37 2.70 -20.40
CA GLU A 36 1.49 4.03 -21.02
C GLU A 36 0.37 4.97 -20.58
N SER A 37 -0.79 4.42 -20.26
CA SER A 37 -1.94 5.20 -19.84
C SER A 37 -2.51 4.71 -18.50
N THR A 38 -3.22 5.61 -17.82
CA THR A 38 -3.95 5.27 -16.60
C THR A 38 -5.10 4.30 -16.87
N ARG A 39 -5.72 4.37 -18.06
CA ARG A 39 -6.81 3.48 -18.47
C ARG A 39 -6.38 2.02 -18.49
N ASP A 40 -5.19 1.73 -18.99
CA ASP A 40 -4.69 0.35 -19.04
C ASP A 40 -4.34 -0.18 -17.64
N VAL A 41 -4.07 0.72 -16.68
CA VAL A 41 -3.90 0.35 -15.26
C VAL A 41 -5.27 0.09 -14.63
N ASP A 42 -6.30 0.88 -14.95
CA ASP A 42 -7.65 0.67 -14.44
C ASP A 42 -8.17 -0.73 -14.76
N GLU A 43 -7.89 -1.25 -15.97
CA GLU A 43 -8.23 -2.63 -16.35
C GLU A 43 -7.61 -3.68 -15.41
N ILE A 44 -6.37 -3.46 -14.96
CA ILE A 44 -5.72 -4.31 -13.96
C ILE A 44 -6.38 -4.13 -12.60
N LEU A 45 -6.60 -2.90 -12.15
CA LEU A 45 -7.17 -2.61 -10.83
C LEU A 45 -8.58 -3.20 -10.64
N VAL A 46 -9.35 -3.36 -11.73
CA VAL A 46 -10.67 -3.99 -11.68
C VAL A 46 -10.67 -5.49 -11.97
N SER A 47 -9.52 -6.07 -12.31
CA SER A 47 -9.36 -7.50 -12.58
C SER A 47 -9.59 -8.36 -11.34
N GLN A 48 -9.90 -9.65 -11.54
CA GLN A 48 -10.08 -10.57 -10.41
C GLN A 48 -8.77 -10.76 -9.63
N GLY A 49 -7.65 -10.97 -10.32
CA GLY A 49 -6.36 -11.17 -9.66
C GLY A 49 -5.91 -9.98 -8.81
N PHE A 50 -6.19 -8.74 -9.23
CA PHE A 50 -5.90 -7.58 -8.38
C PHE A 50 -6.82 -7.51 -7.15
N ARG A 51 -8.08 -7.94 -7.25
CA ARG A 51 -8.97 -8.06 -6.09
C ARG A 51 -8.45 -9.11 -5.11
N ASP A 52 -8.01 -10.27 -5.62
CA ASP A 52 -7.42 -11.33 -4.81
C ASP A 52 -6.16 -10.83 -4.08
N LEU A 53 -5.30 -10.06 -4.76
CA LEU A 53 -4.15 -9.40 -4.14
C LEU A 53 -4.55 -8.43 -3.01
N VAL A 54 -5.62 -7.65 -3.19
CA VAL A 54 -6.13 -6.74 -2.15
C VAL A 54 -6.66 -7.53 -0.95
N ASP A 55 -7.32 -8.66 -1.17
CA ASP A 55 -7.85 -9.50 -0.10
C ASP A 55 -6.73 -10.22 0.67
N ASP A 56 -5.70 -10.69 -0.01
CA ASP A 56 -4.50 -11.26 0.61
C ASP A 56 -3.72 -10.19 1.39
N ALA A 57 -3.59 -8.98 0.84
CA ALA A 57 -3.00 -7.85 1.53
C ALA A 57 -3.77 -7.52 2.81
N ARG A 58 -5.11 -7.53 2.76
CA ARG A 58 -5.97 -7.31 3.94
C ARG A 58 -5.74 -8.38 5.01
N THR A 59 -5.62 -9.65 4.60
CA THR A 59 -5.36 -10.77 5.50
C THR A 59 -3.98 -10.65 6.16
N ALA A 60 -2.94 -10.33 5.38
CA ALA A 60 -1.60 -10.10 5.90
C ALA A 60 -1.57 -8.91 6.89
N LEU A 61 -2.22 -7.80 6.55
CA LEU A 61 -2.29 -6.59 7.38
C LEU A 61 -2.96 -6.85 8.73
N ARG A 62 -4.03 -7.65 8.78
CA ARG A 62 -4.67 -8.02 10.05
C ARG A 62 -3.67 -8.63 11.03
N THR A 63 -2.80 -9.51 10.54
CA THR A 63 -1.74 -10.12 11.35
C THR A 63 -0.66 -9.11 11.72
N LEU A 64 -0.26 -8.25 10.78
CA LEU A 64 0.82 -7.27 11.00
C LEU A 64 0.45 -6.12 11.93
N LEU A 65 -0.84 -5.76 12.00
CA LEU A 65 -1.34 -4.68 12.84
C LEU A 65 -1.68 -5.15 14.25
N GLU A 66 -1.78 -6.46 14.49
CA GLU A 66 -2.09 -7.02 15.80
C GLU A 66 -1.05 -6.58 16.85
N GLY A 67 -1.54 -6.04 17.98
CA GLY A 67 -0.68 -5.54 19.05
C GLY A 67 0.07 -4.23 18.74
N THR A 68 -0.14 -3.61 17.57
CA THR A 68 0.48 -2.32 17.21
C THR A 68 -0.45 -1.15 17.51
N PRO A 69 0.05 0.09 17.71
CA PRO A 69 -0.82 1.27 17.88
C PRO A 69 -1.47 1.73 16.56
N LEU A 70 -1.19 1.05 15.44
CA LEU A 70 -1.72 1.40 14.13
C LEU A 70 -3.01 0.64 13.84
N GLU A 71 -3.93 1.29 13.15
CA GLU A 71 -5.13 0.68 12.58
C GLU A 71 -5.22 0.94 11.08
N LEU A 72 -5.81 -0.01 10.36
CA LEU A 72 -6.10 0.14 8.94
C LEU A 72 -7.39 0.95 8.76
N VAL A 73 -7.28 2.15 8.22
CA VAL A 73 -8.43 2.98 7.85
C VAL A 73 -8.93 2.58 6.46
N GLN A 74 -8.02 2.45 5.51
CA GLN A 74 -8.35 2.12 4.13
C GLN A 74 -7.27 1.27 3.48
N LEU A 75 -7.70 0.36 2.61
CA LEU A 75 -6.88 -0.41 1.68
C LEU A 75 -7.60 -0.47 0.35
N THR A 76 -6.95 -0.02 -0.72
CA THR A 76 -7.49 -0.05 -2.09
C THR A 76 -6.36 -0.21 -3.11
N GLY A 77 -6.73 -0.50 -4.35
CA GLY A 77 -5.85 -0.28 -5.49
C GLY A 77 -5.67 1.21 -5.81
N GLN A 78 -4.52 1.55 -6.37
CA GLN A 78 -4.21 2.88 -6.88
C GLN A 78 -3.30 2.79 -8.11
N ILE A 79 -3.37 3.82 -8.95
CA ILE A 79 -2.41 4.06 -10.03
C ILE A 79 -1.21 4.81 -9.46
N CYS A 80 -0.06 4.14 -9.41
CA CYS A 80 1.21 4.70 -9.02
C CYS A 80 1.95 5.27 -10.25
N LYS A 81 2.45 6.50 -10.16
CA LYS A 81 3.26 7.10 -11.24
C LYS A 81 4.72 6.62 -11.14
N ALA A 82 5.28 6.15 -12.25
CA ALA A 82 6.66 5.71 -12.39
C ALA A 82 7.33 6.44 -13.56
N GLY A 83 7.79 7.68 -13.32
CA GLY A 83 8.34 8.54 -14.38
C GLY A 83 7.26 8.93 -15.39
N SER A 84 7.43 8.50 -16.64
CA SER A 84 6.44 8.67 -17.72
C SER A 84 5.43 7.51 -17.83
N ARG A 85 5.63 6.43 -17.06
CA ARG A 85 4.77 5.24 -17.04
C ARG A 85 3.88 5.24 -15.81
N PHE A 86 2.86 4.37 -15.84
CA PHE A 86 1.94 4.13 -14.74
C PHE A 86 2.01 2.66 -14.32
N ARG A 87 1.79 2.39 -13.03
CA ARG A 87 1.78 1.05 -12.46
C ARG A 87 0.56 0.88 -11.56
N PRO A 88 -0.09 -0.31 -11.53
CA PRO A 88 -1.00 -0.64 -10.45
C PRO A 88 -0.21 -0.75 -9.14
N GLY A 89 -0.87 -0.50 -8.02
CA GLY A 89 -0.27 -0.60 -6.70
C GLY A 89 -1.32 -0.62 -5.61
N LEU A 90 -0.89 -1.01 -4.40
CA LEU A 90 -1.73 -0.92 -3.22
C LEU A 90 -1.57 0.45 -2.58
N TRP A 91 -2.68 1.05 -2.16
CA TRP A 91 -2.69 2.23 -1.31
C TRP A 91 -3.31 1.90 0.04
N LEU A 92 -2.60 2.26 1.10
CA LEU A 92 -3.00 2.03 2.47
C LEU A 92 -3.05 3.36 3.21
N LEU A 93 -4.09 3.54 4.03
CA LEU A 93 -4.15 4.59 5.02
C LEU A 93 -4.16 3.96 6.40
N LEU A 94 -3.12 4.24 7.19
CA LEU A 94 -3.02 3.83 8.58
C LEU A 94 -3.28 5.02 9.50
N ARG A 95 -3.92 4.78 10.64
CA ARG A 95 -4.11 5.77 11.71
C ARG A 95 -3.47 5.28 13.01
N GLU A 96 -2.88 6.18 13.78
CA GLU A 96 -2.45 5.90 15.15
C GLU A 96 -3.65 6.05 16.11
N ARG A 97 -4.03 4.98 16.81
CA ARG A 97 -5.31 4.85 17.53
C ARG A 97 -5.51 5.85 18.67
N ASP A 98 -4.45 6.16 19.41
CA ASP A 98 -4.53 6.97 20.64
C ASP A 98 -3.93 8.38 20.47
N ALA A 99 -3.63 8.77 19.23
CA ALA A 99 -3.08 10.09 18.95
C ALA A 99 -4.19 11.16 18.99
N ALA A 100 -3.85 12.33 19.54
CA ALA A 100 -4.75 13.47 19.56
C ALA A 100 -5.08 13.94 18.12
N ASP A 101 -6.34 14.30 17.88
CA ASP A 101 -6.76 14.91 16.63
C ASP A 101 -5.97 16.21 16.36
N GLY A 102 -5.73 16.51 15.07
CA GLY A 102 -4.97 17.69 14.68
C GLY A 102 -3.45 17.55 14.78
N GLN A 103 -2.94 16.42 15.29
CA GLN A 103 -1.51 16.12 15.38
C GLN A 103 -1.08 15.11 14.33
N PRO A 104 0.14 15.24 13.78
CA PRO A 104 0.69 14.23 12.89
C PRO A 104 1.00 12.95 13.66
N ALA A 105 1.08 11.82 12.94
CA ALA A 105 1.45 10.54 13.54
C ALA A 105 2.81 10.65 14.28
N SER A 106 2.97 9.95 15.40
CA SER A 106 4.21 9.94 16.17
C SER A 106 5.39 9.37 15.38
N ALA A 107 6.64 9.70 15.77
CA ALA A 107 7.81 9.12 15.12
C ALA A 107 7.81 7.59 15.18
N GLY A 108 7.38 7.01 16.31
CA GLY A 108 7.27 5.56 16.49
C GLY A 108 6.18 4.95 15.60
N ALA A 109 5.04 5.63 15.42
CA ALA A 109 4.00 5.20 14.48
C ALA A 109 4.50 5.22 13.03
N ARG A 110 5.25 6.25 12.63
CA ARG A 110 5.85 6.35 11.28
C ARG A 110 6.86 5.24 11.02
N GLU A 111 7.74 4.96 11.97
CA GLU A 111 8.73 3.88 11.84
C GLU A 111 8.05 2.51 11.72
N ARG A 112 7.03 2.25 12.55
CA ARG A 112 6.23 1.02 12.46
C ARG A 112 5.50 0.91 11.13
N ALA A 113 4.93 1.99 10.63
CA ALA A 113 4.26 2.01 9.32
C ALA A 113 5.25 1.66 8.19
N ALA A 114 6.47 2.21 8.23
CA ALA A 114 7.52 1.87 7.26
C ALA A 114 7.95 0.40 7.35
N GLY A 115 8.13 -0.13 8.57
CA GLY A 115 8.45 -1.54 8.79
C GLY A 115 7.34 -2.47 8.30
N LEU A 116 6.08 -2.13 8.59
CA LEU A 116 4.91 -2.87 8.11
C LEU A 116 4.80 -2.84 6.58
N ALA A 117 5.07 -1.70 5.94
CA ALA A 117 5.10 -1.59 4.49
C ALA A 117 6.13 -2.53 3.85
N ALA A 118 7.35 -2.57 4.40
CA ALA A 118 8.40 -3.46 3.94
C ALA A 118 8.05 -4.94 4.14
N GLU A 119 7.48 -5.27 5.30
CA GLU A 119 7.04 -6.63 5.61
C GLU A 119 5.89 -7.09 4.70
N LEU A 120 4.90 -6.22 4.47
CA LEU A 120 3.79 -6.51 3.57
C LEU A 120 4.28 -6.75 2.13
N ARG A 121 5.18 -5.88 1.65
CA ARG A 121 5.81 -6.01 0.34
C ARG A 121 6.50 -7.37 0.18
N ARG A 122 7.24 -7.81 1.21
CA ARG A 122 7.91 -9.12 1.23
C ARG A 122 6.90 -10.28 1.21
N ARG A 123 5.87 -10.23 2.06
CA ARG A 123 4.84 -11.30 2.17
C ARG A 123 4.05 -11.50 0.88
N LEU A 124 3.71 -10.40 0.22
CA LEU A 124 3.01 -10.40 -1.06
C LEU A 124 3.95 -10.58 -2.26
N GLN A 125 5.24 -10.78 -2.00
CA GLN A 125 6.27 -10.97 -3.02
C GLN A 125 6.28 -9.85 -4.07
N LEU A 126 6.22 -8.60 -3.61
CA LEU A 126 6.22 -7.41 -4.47
C LEU A 126 7.62 -6.86 -4.73
N ASP A 127 8.66 -7.55 -4.26
CA ASP A 127 10.07 -7.10 -4.30
C ASP A 127 10.74 -7.21 -5.66
#